data_AF-A0A2H5ZQ91-F1
#
_entry.id   AF-A0A2H5ZQ91-F1
#
_cell.length_a   1.000
_cell.length_b   1.000
_cell.length_c   1.000
_cell.angle_alpha   90.00
_cell.angle_beta   90.00
_cell.angle_gamma   90.00
#
_symmetry.space_group_name_H-M   'P 1'
#
loop_
_entity.id
_entity.type
_entity.pdbx_description
1 polymer ?
#
loop_
_entity_poly.entity_id
_entity_poly.type
_entity_poly.pdbx_seq_one_letter_code
_entity_poly.pdbx_strand_id
1 'polypeptide(L)'
;MARFADWLALGLVPWLGLVLARQVDALPMVVLVAAPTGFLLQQLARFHLEVVERAFDHPTRPALALIQARLGADSGCSAKAAYRIYEVTLYQYPDWIAARAHIHRCWHWIATLRAASLGVMLAGVGSFFSSAGAGEGEWFPVSWVLSLAAGLIAVALWRKAEHTKMLLHEFDCAWILAHWPAYEAVAARVLAREQTNP
;
A
#
# COMPACT_ATOMS: atom_id res chain seq x y z
N MET A 1 1.51 -23.55 -11.63
CA MET A 1 1.92 -23.05 -12.96
C MET A 1 1.47 -21.61 -13.23
N ALA A 2 0.24 -21.19 -12.88
CA ALA A 2 -0.20 -19.78 -13.00
C ALA A 2 0.78 -18.77 -12.38
N ARG A 3 1.29 -19.06 -11.17
CA ARG A 3 2.28 -18.22 -10.45
C ARG A 3 3.57 -17.93 -11.24
N PHE A 4 4.03 -18.83 -12.09
CA PHE A 4 5.28 -18.61 -12.84
C PHE A 4 5.06 -17.70 -14.05
N ALA A 5 3.91 -17.84 -14.72
CA ALA A 5 3.49 -16.98 -15.81
C ALA A 5 3.22 -15.54 -15.34
N ASP A 6 2.66 -15.36 -14.15
CA ASP A 6 2.42 -14.05 -13.54
C ASP A 6 3.75 -13.35 -13.20
N TRP A 7 4.72 -14.06 -12.61
CA TRP A 7 6.05 -13.52 -12.35
C TRP A 7 6.81 -13.18 -13.64
N LEU A 8 6.67 -14.01 -14.68
CA LEU A 8 7.21 -13.73 -16.02
C LEU A 8 6.57 -12.49 -16.63
N ALA A 9 5.25 -12.32 -16.58
CA ALA A 9 4.58 -11.13 -17.11
C ALA A 9 4.96 -9.84 -16.34
N LEU A 10 5.07 -9.93 -15.01
CA LEU A 10 5.48 -8.83 -14.13
C LEU A 10 6.95 -8.44 -14.31
N GLY A 11 7.81 -9.40 -14.64
CA GLY A 11 9.22 -9.16 -14.96
C GLY A 11 9.46 -8.78 -16.43
N LEU A 12 8.68 -9.29 -17.38
CA LEU A 12 8.90 -9.04 -18.81
C LEU A 12 8.41 -7.69 -19.29
N VAL A 13 7.34 -7.13 -18.72
CA VAL A 13 6.75 -5.88 -19.22
C VAL A 13 7.70 -4.66 -19.08
N PRO A 14 8.42 -4.46 -17.97
CA PRO A 14 9.45 -3.41 -17.88
C PRO A 14 10.63 -3.67 -18.82
N TRP A 15 10.99 -4.94 -19.01
CA TRP A 15 12.14 -5.35 -19.81
C TRP A 15 11.86 -5.33 -21.33
N LEU A 16 10.62 -5.57 -21.76
CA LEU A 16 10.18 -5.41 -23.15
C LEU A 16 10.30 -3.95 -23.58
N GLY A 17 9.98 -3.00 -22.69
CA GLY A 17 10.24 -1.58 -22.90
C GLY A 17 11.71 -1.30 -23.18
N LEU A 18 12.63 -1.88 -22.39
CA LEU A 18 14.10 -1.77 -22.54
C LEU A 18 14.65 -2.49 -23.79
N VAL A 19 14.07 -3.64 -24.18
CA VAL A 19 14.48 -4.43 -25.35
C VAL A 19 14.01 -3.78 -26.66
N LEU A 20 12.80 -3.22 -26.69
CA LEU A 20 12.27 -2.46 -27.83
C LEU A 20 12.94 -1.07 -27.96
N ALA A 21 13.32 -0.48 -26.82
CA ALA A 21 14.11 0.75 -26.75
C ALA A 21 15.39 0.67 -27.57
N ARG A 22 16.09 -0.46 -27.53
CA ARG A 22 17.37 -0.70 -28.24
C ARG A 22 17.29 -0.52 -29.76
N GLN A 23 16.10 -0.45 -30.36
CA GLN A 23 15.91 -0.30 -31.81
C GLN A 23 15.41 1.07 -32.24
N VAL A 24 15.13 2.01 -31.33
CA VAL A 24 14.57 3.32 -31.67
C VAL A 24 15.24 4.41 -30.83
N ASP A 25 15.64 5.53 -31.45
CA ASP A 25 16.15 6.74 -30.79
C ASP A 25 15.17 7.37 -29.76
N ALA A 26 14.02 6.73 -29.52
CA ALA A 26 13.04 7.01 -28.48
C ALA A 26 13.29 6.23 -27.16
N LEU A 27 14.45 5.57 -27.02
CA LEU A 27 14.89 4.81 -25.84
C LEU A 27 14.60 5.49 -24.48
N PRO A 28 14.82 6.81 -24.31
CA PRO A 28 14.53 7.49 -23.06
C PRO A 28 13.03 7.61 -22.78
N MET A 29 12.22 7.89 -23.81
CA MET A 29 10.76 8.05 -23.71
C MET A 29 10.06 6.73 -23.39
N VAL A 30 10.50 5.63 -24.01
CA VAL A 30 9.94 4.29 -23.75
C VAL A 30 10.28 3.84 -22.32
N VAL A 31 11.48 4.12 -21.82
CA VAL A 31 11.83 3.83 -20.41
C VAL A 31 11.07 4.76 -19.44
N LEU A 32 10.91 6.05 -19.78
CA LEU A 32 10.17 7.04 -18.99
C LEU A 32 8.68 6.73 -18.85
N VAL A 33 8.07 6.06 -19.84
CA VAL A 33 6.64 5.72 -19.82
C VAL A 33 6.41 4.26 -19.40
N ALA A 34 7.20 3.31 -19.92
CA ALA A 34 6.99 1.89 -19.63
C ALA A 34 7.44 1.47 -18.23
N ALA A 35 8.47 2.12 -17.64
CA ALA A 35 8.92 1.76 -16.30
C ALA A 35 7.93 2.20 -15.21
N PRO A 36 7.36 3.43 -15.20
CA PRO A 36 6.34 3.79 -14.23
C PRO A 36 5.04 3.02 -14.43
N THR A 37 4.60 2.81 -15.68
CA THR A 37 3.36 2.07 -15.96
C THR A 37 3.50 0.57 -15.68
N GLY A 38 4.63 -0.04 -16.04
CA GLY A 38 4.95 -1.43 -15.72
C GLY A 38 5.09 -1.64 -14.21
N PHE A 39 5.73 -0.69 -13.50
CA PHE A 39 5.78 -0.70 -12.04
C PHE A 39 4.38 -0.52 -11.44
N LEU A 40 3.57 0.43 -11.92
CA LEU A 40 2.22 0.67 -11.42
C LEU A 40 1.33 -0.56 -11.60
N LEU A 41 1.37 -1.22 -12.77
CA LEU A 41 0.65 -2.46 -13.04
C LEU A 41 1.18 -3.61 -12.19
N GLN A 42 2.49 -3.68 -11.97
CA GLN A 42 3.11 -4.68 -11.11
C GLN A 42 2.75 -4.48 -9.63
N GLN A 43 2.64 -3.23 -9.18
CA GLN A 43 2.12 -2.90 -7.87
C GLN A 43 0.64 -3.20 -7.77
N LEU A 44 -0.19 -2.86 -8.76
CA LEU A 44 -1.62 -3.19 -8.75
C LEU A 44 -1.87 -4.71 -8.68
N ALA A 45 -1.04 -5.51 -9.36
CA ALA A 45 -1.11 -6.97 -9.30
C ALA A 45 -0.58 -7.56 -7.97
N ARG A 46 0.56 -7.08 -7.47
CA ARG A 46 1.08 -7.45 -6.13
C ARG A 46 0.11 -7.04 -5.02
N PHE A 47 -0.52 -5.90 -5.19
CA PHE A 47 -1.50 -5.34 -4.30
C PHE A 47 -2.77 -6.18 -4.28
N HIS A 48 -3.26 -6.67 -5.42
CA HIS A 48 -4.36 -7.63 -5.42
C HIS A 48 -4.01 -8.88 -4.59
N LEU A 49 -2.77 -9.38 -4.69
CA LEU A 49 -2.30 -10.53 -3.92
C LEU A 49 -2.06 -10.23 -2.43
N GLU A 50 -1.42 -9.11 -2.07
CA GLU A 50 -1.18 -8.72 -0.67
C GLU A 50 -2.47 -8.32 0.05
N VAL A 51 -3.44 -7.76 -0.66
CA VAL A 51 -4.77 -7.45 -0.12
C VAL A 51 -5.55 -8.71 0.17
N VAL A 52 -5.45 -9.73 -0.68
CA VAL A 52 -6.13 -11.02 -0.46
C VAL A 52 -5.42 -11.86 0.61
N GLU A 53 -4.09 -11.76 0.74
CA GLU A 53 -3.31 -12.71 1.56
C GLU A 53 -2.59 -12.13 2.80
N ARG A 54 -2.29 -10.82 2.91
CA ARG A 54 -1.39 -10.27 3.96
C ARG A 54 -1.84 -9.00 4.67
N ALA A 55 -2.71 -8.18 4.09
CA ALA A 55 -3.22 -6.97 4.73
C ALA A 55 -4.09 -7.26 5.98
N PHE A 56 -4.52 -8.52 6.14
CA PHE A 56 -5.29 -9.04 7.26
C PHE A 56 -4.46 -9.25 8.54
N ASP A 57 -3.13 -9.33 8.44
CA ASP A 57 -2.24 -9.72 9.55
C ASP A 57 -1.37 -8.58 10.11
N HIS A 58 -1.63 -7.30 9.77
CA HIS A 58 -0.78 -6.20 10.24
C HIS A 58 -1.28 -5.55 11.56
N PRO A 59 -0.60 -5.76 12.70
CA PRO A 59 -1.02 -5.30 14.04
C PRO A 59 -0.76 -3.82 14.33
N THR A 60 -0.41 -2.98 13.35
CA THR A 60 -0.04 -1.57 13.58
C THR A 60 -1.11 -0.58 13.15
N ARG A 61 -2.39 -0.95 13.28
CA ARG A 61 -3.51 -0.02 13.14
C ARG A 61 -3.81 0.61 14.50
N PRO A 62 -3.78 1.94 14.63
CA PRO A 62 -4.10 2.57 15.91
C PRO A 62 -5.54 2.32 16.38
N ALA A 63 -6.45 2.06 15.44
CA ALA A 63 -7.81 1.61 15.70
C ALA A 63 -7.85 0.32 16.55
N LEU A 64 -6.93 -0.62 16.29
CA LEU A 64 -6.80 -1.86 17.06
C LEU A 64 -6.20 -1.59 18.43
N ALA A 65 -5.17 -0.73 18.49
CA ALA A 65 -4.60 -0.29 19.76
C ALA A 65 -5.64 0.43 20.65
N LEU A 66 -6.54 1.22 20.04
CA LEU A 66 -7.65 1.86 20.73
C LEU A 66 -8.64 0.83 21.28
N ILE A 67 -9.01 -0.19 20.49
CA ILE A 67 -9.86 -1.29 20.97
C ILE A 67 -9.20 -2.00 22.15
N GLN A 68 -7.92 -2.35 22.05
CA GLN A 68 -7.17 -2.99 23.13
C GLN A 68 -7.12 -2.11 24.38
N ALA A 69 -6.83 -0.81 24.21
CA ALA A 69 -6.79 0.15 25.31
C ALA A 69 -8.16 0.29 26.01
N ARG A 70 -9.26 0.28 25.24
CA ARG A 70 -10.62 0.38 25.77
C ARG A 70 -11.08 -0.89 26.50
N LEU A 71 -10.63 -2.05 26.06
CA LEU A 71 -10.90 -3.33 26.74
C LEU A 71 -10.04 -3.52 27.99
N GLY A 72 -8.90 -2.83 28.09
CA GLY A 72 -7.99 -2.89 29.23
C GLY A 72 -7.00 -4.04 29.15
N ALA A 73 -5.89 -3.92 29.88
CA ALA A 73 -4.78 -4.88 29.85
C ALA A 73 -5.18 -6.29 30.31
N ASP A 74 -6.14 -6.39 31.25
CA ASP A 74 -6.57 -7.66 31.84
C ASP A 74 -7.59 -8.42 30.98
N SER A 75 -8.04 -7.84 29.87
CA SER A 75 -9.04 -8.46 28.98
C SER A 75 -8.52 -9.67 28.20
N GLY A 76 -7.20 -9.89 28.18
CA GLY A 76 -6.58 -10.89 27.30
C GLY A 76 -6.71 -10.56 25.81
N CYS A 77 -7.08 -9.33 25.44
CA CYS A 77 -7.29 -8.93 24.06
C CYS A 77 -5.98 -8.87 23.27
N SER A 78 -5.64 -9.95 22.58
CA SER A 78 -4.54 -10.01 21.62
C SER A 78 -4.78 -9.05 20.43
N ALA A 79 -3.72 -8.73 19.67
CA ALA A 79 -3.86 -7.93 18.45
C ALA A 79 -4.79 -8.62 17.41
N LYS A 80 -4.76 -9.96 17.38
CA LYS A 80 -5.64 -10.78 16.55
C LYS A 80 -7.10 -10.69 17.01
N ALA A 81 -7.34 -10.70 18.32
CA ALA A 81 -8.67 -10.51 18.90
C ALA A 81 -9.22 -9.13 18.55
N ALA A 82 -8.42 -8.07 18.75
CA ALA A 82 -8.80 -6.71 18.42
C ALA A 82 -9.16 -6.57 16.93
N TYR A 83 -8.39 -7.20 16.05
CA TYR A 83 -8.69 -7.23 14.61
C TYR A 83 -10.00 -7.94 14.29
N ARG A 84 -10.23 -9.12 14.89
CA ARG A 84 -11.51 -9.84 14.73
C ARG A 84 -12.69 -9.01 15.23
N ILE A 85 -12.56 -8.37 16.38
CA ILE A 85 -13.59 -7.48 16.93
C ILE A 85 -13.88 -6.38 15.92
N TYR A 86 -12.83 -5.73 15.40
CA TYR A 86 -12.96 -4.66 14.43
C TYR A 86 -13.71 -5.08 13.15
N GLU A 87 -13.26 -6.16 12.51
CA GLU A 87 -13.85 -6.66 11.26
C GLU A 87 -15.28 -7.19 11.49
N VAL A 88 -15.48 -8.07 12.48
CA VAL A 88 -16.80 -8.65 12.75
C VAL A 88 -17.83 -7.56 13.03
N THR A 89 -17.45 -6.50 13.76
CA THR A 89 -18.35 -5.37 13.97
C THR A 89 -18.69 -4.69 12.64
N LEU A 90 -17.70 -4.35 11.80
CA LEU A 90 -17.95 -3.73 10.49
C LEU A 90 -18.78 -4.60 9.52
N TYR A 91 -18.76 -5.93 9.67
CA TYR A 91 -19.60 -6.83 8.86
C TYR A 91 -20.99 -7.07 9.45
N GLN A 92 -21.16 -6.92 10.75
CA GLN A 92 -22.44 -7.15 11.42
C GLN A 92 -23.48 -6.07 11.09
N TYR A 93 -23.06 -4.85 10.76
CA TYR A 93 -23.92 -3.70 10.49
C TYR A 93 -23.94 -3.35 8.99
N PRO A 94 -25.02 -3.70 8.23
CA PRO A 94 -25.08 -3.49 6.79
C PRO A 94 -25.05 -2.01 6.38
N ASP A 95 -25.55 -1.13 7.23
CA ASP A 95 -25.51 0.33 7.06
C ASP A 95 -24.07 0.89 7.08
N TRP A 96 -23.10 0.14 7.61
CA TRP A 96 -21.70 0.57 7.70
C TRP A 96 -20.86 0.21 6.47
N ILE A 97 -21.49 -0.34 5.41
CA ILE A 97 -20.81 -0.71 4.17
C ILE A 97 -20.03 0.47 3.58
N ALA A 98 -20.57 1.68 3.62
CA ALA A 98 -19.91 2.87 3.08
C ALA A 98 -18.62 3.20 3.87
N ALA A 99 -18.67 3.15 5.20
CA ALA A 99 -17.53 3.37 6.08
C ALA A 99 -16.47 2.28 5.88
N ARG A 100 -16.86 1.01 5.91
CA ARG A 100 -15.98 -0.13 5.64
C ARG A 100 -15.28 -0.01 4.27
N ALA A 101 -16.04 0.28 3.23
CA ALA A 101 -15.51 0.46 1.87
C ALA A 101 -14.60 1.68 1.77
N HIS A 102 -14.88 2.76 2.51
CA HIS A 102 -13.99 3.92 2.59
C HIS A 102 -12.66 3.54 3.25
N ILE A 103 -12.70 2.91 4.42
CA ILE A 103 -11.52 2.49 5.18
C ILE A 103 -10.62 1.58 4.35
N HIS A 104 -11.21 0.55 3.73
CA HIS A 104 -10.46 -0.40 2.89
C HIS A 104 -9.82 0.33 1.72
N ARG A 105 -10.58 1.19 1.01
CA ARG A 105 -10.04 1.99 -0.11
C ARG A 105 -8.93 2.94 0.33
N CYS A 106 -9.01 3.55 1.51
CA CYS A 106 -7.95 4.45 1.99
C CYS A 106 -6.67 3.69 2.32
N TRP A 107 -6.76 2.54 3.00
CA TRP A 107 -5.62 1.64 3.21
C TRP A 107 -4.96 1.22 1.90
N HIS A 108 -5.81 0.89 0.93
CA HIS A 108 -5.45 0.57 -0.43
C HIS A 108 -4.67 1.69 -1.13
N TRP A 109 -5.16 2.92 -1.06
CA TRP A 109 -4.46 4.07 -1.62
C TRP A 109 -3.13 4.36 -0.93
N ILE A 110 -3.05 4.25 0.40
CA ILE A 110 -1.81 4.49 1.14
C ILE A 110 -0.71 3.53 0.68
N ALA A 111 -1.00 2.23 0.59
CA ALA A 111 -0.02 1.24 0.13
C ALA A 111 0.40 1.51 -1.32
N THR A 112 -0.56 1.79 -2.20
CA THR A 112 -0.29 2.11 -3.62
C THR A 112 0.59 3.34 -3.76
N LEU A 113 0.31 4.41 -3.02
CA LEU A 113 1.08 5.66 -3.06
C LEU A 113 2.51 5.47 -2.55
N ARG A 114 2.72 4.69 -1.46
CA ARG A 114 4.07 4.38 -0.96
C ARG A 114 4.86 3.53 -1.94
N ALA A 115 4.24 2.51 -2.52
CA ALA A 115 4.88 1.69 -3.52
C ALA A 115 5.25 2.53 -4.75
N ALA A 116 4.31 3.32 -5.28
CA ALA A 116 4.54 4.26 -6.39
C ALA A 116 5.69 5.22 -6.08
N SER A 117 5.73 5.80 -4.87
CA SER A 117 6.84 6.65 -4.43
C SER A 117 8.19 5.92 -4.52
N LEU A 118 8.30 4.71 -3.99
CA LEU A 118 9.55 3.94 -4.02
C LEU A 118 9.95 3.57 -5.46
N GLY A 119 8.98 3.16 -6.28
CA GLY A 119 9.23 2.83 -7.69
C GLY A 119 9.74 4.01 -8.50
N VAL A 120 9.08 5.16 -8.36
CA VAL A 120 9.51 6.40 -9.04
C VAL A 120 10.88 6.85 -8.55
N MET A 121 11.15 6.77 -7.24
CA MET A 121 12.47 7.11 -6.69
C MET A 121 13.57 6.21 -7.26
N LEU A 122 13.35 4.88 -7.26
CA LEU A 122 14.31 3.93 -7.81
C LEU A 122 14.53 4.12 -9.31
N ALA A 123 13.47 4.43 -10.07
CA ALA A 123 13.58 4.74 -11.49
C ALA A 123 14.40 6.03 -11.73
N GLY A 124 14.19 7.07 -10.92
CA GLY A 124 14.97 8.30 -10.97
C GLY A 124 16.45 8.05 -10.66
N VAL A 125 16.74 7.33 -9.57
CA VAL A 125 18.11 6.98 -9.18
C VAL A 125 18.80 6.12 -10.25
N GLY A 126 18.11 5.10 -10.78
CA GLY A 126 18.64 4.25 -11.84
C GLY A 126 18.93 5.01 -13.13
N SER A 127 18.04 5.93 -13.51
CA SER A 127 18.22 6.80 -14.68
C SER A 127 19.43 7.72 -14.51
N PHE A 128 19.61 8.31 -13.33
CA PHE A 128 20.77 9.13 -13.00
C PHE A 128 22.07 8.34 -13.15
N PHE A 129 22.21 7.18 -12.47
CA PHE A 129 23.43 6.37 -12.54
C PHE A 129 23.71 5.83 -13.94
N SER A 130 22.68 5.45 -14.69
CA SER A 130 22.84 5.03 -16.08
C SER A 130 23.41 6.14 -16.95
N SER A 131 22.94 7.38 -16.79
CA SER A 131 23.46 8.52 -17.55
C SER A 131 24.84 8.96 -17.11
N ALA A 132 25.13 8.92 -15.80
CA ALA A 132 26.46 9.24 -15.27
C ALA A 132 27.52 8.24 -15.72
N GLY A 133 27.18 6.95 -15.79
CA GLY A 133 28.09 5.90 -16.29
C GLY A 133 28.32 5.95 -17.81
N ALA A 134 27.42 6.58 -18.56
CA ALA A 134 27.55 6.75 -20.02
C ALA A 134 28.41 7.97 -20.42
N GLY A 135 28.83 8.81 -19.47
CA GLY A 135 29.65 10.01 -19.69
C GLY A 135 28.84 11.30 -19.93
N GLU A 136 29.54 12.44 -20.03
CA GLU A 136 28.97 13.78 -20.31
C GLU A 136 28.50 13.92 -21.77
N GLY A 137 27.54 13.11 -22.18
CA GLY A 137 26.83 13.29 -23.45
C GLY A 137 25.78 14.40 -23.37
N GLU A 138 25.29 14.86 -24.52
CA GLU A 138 24.24 15.89 -24.65
C GLU A 138 22.97 15.58 -23.85
N TRP A 139 22.74 14.30 -23.51
CA TRP A 139 21.58 13.82 -22.77
C TRP A 139 21.73 13.83 -21.24
N PHE A 140 22.95 14.04 -20.71
CA PHE A 140 23.21 14.05 -19.26
C PHE A 140 22.45 15.15 -18.50
N PRO A 141 22.33 16.41 -19.01
CA PRO A 141 21.53 17.43 -18.33
C PRO A 141 20.05 17.07 -18.29
N VAL A 142 19.54 16.45 -19.36
CA VAL A 142 18.14 16.04 -19.49
C VAL A 142 17.81 14.90 -18.52
N SER A 143 18.67 13.88 -18.44
CA SER A 143 18.49 12.77 -17.49
C SER A 143 18.57 13.24 -16.04
N TRP A 144 19.42 14.23 -15.74
CA TRP A 144 19.52 14.81 -14.41
C TRP A 144 18.24 15.52 -13.99
N VAL A 145 17.68 16.38 -14.85
CA VAL A 145 16.42 17.09 -14.59
C VAL A 145 15.27 16.09 -14.40
N LEU A 146 15.22 15.03 -15.21
CA LEU A 146 14.20 13.98 -15.08
C LEU A 146 14.35 13.18 -13.78
N SER A 147 15.58 12.91 -13.35
CA SER A 147 15.87 12.20 -12.09
C SER A 147 15.45 13.04 -10.88
N LEU A 148 15.70 14.36 -10.91
CA LEU A 148 15.21 15.28 -9.88
C LEU A 148 13.69 15.37 -9.87
N ALA A 149 13.05 15.47 -11.04
CA ALA A 149 11.59 15.48 -11.15
C ALA A 149 10.99 14.20 -10.56
N ALA A 150 11.57 13.03 -10.87
CA ALA A 150 11.17 11.76 -10.28
C ALA A 150 11.31 11.78 -8.74
N GLY A 151 12.42 12.30 -8.20
CA GLY A 151 12.59 12.47 -6.75
C GLY A 151 11.50 13.34 -6.10
N LEU A 152 11.16 14.47 -6.72
CA LEU A 152 10.10 15.36 -6.23
C LEU A 152 8.72 14.68 -6.27
N ILE A 153 8.41 13.96 -7.35
CA ILE A 153 7.16 13.19 -7.49
C ILE A 153 7.09 12.10 -6.41
N ALA A 154 8.18 11.35 -6.20
CA ALA A 154 8.24 10.34 -5.16
C ALA A 154 7.95 10.94 -3.77
N VAL A 155 8.62 12.03 -3.40
CA VAL A 155 8.38 12.73 -2.13
C VAL A 155 6.92 13.21 -2.00
N ALA A 156 6.33 13.73 -3.07
CA ALA A 156 4.94 14.15 -3.08
C ALA A 156 3.96 12.98 -2.87
N LEU A 157 4.20 11.84 -3.54
CA LEU A 157 3.41 10.61 -3.37
C LEU A 157 3.52 10.07 -1.94
N TRP A 158 4.74 10.05 -1.38
CA TRP A 158 4.96 9.62 0.00
C TRP A 158 4.22 10.53 1.00
N ARG A 159 4.36 11.86 0.86
CA ARG A 159 3.64 12.83 1.69
C ARG A 159 2.14 12.67 1.60
N LYS A 160 1.60 12.42 0.39
CA LYS A 160 0.17 12.15 0.22
C LYS A 160 -0.25 10.85 0.91
N ALA A 161 0.58 9.81 0.88
CA ALA A 161 0.33 8.57 1.60
C ALA A 161 0.28 8.79 3.12
N GLU A 162 1.24 9.52 3.68
CA GLU A 162 1.27 9.82 5.13
C GLU A 162 0.09 10.70 5.55
N HIS A 163 -0.27 11.71 4.76
CA HIS A 163 -1.45 12.54 5.03
C HIS A 163 -2.74 11.71 4.98
N THR A 164 -2.88 10.83 3.98
CA THR A 164 -4.04 9.93 3.88
C THR A 164 -4.11 8.96 5.07
N LYS A 165 -2.95 8.47 5.54
CA LYS A 165 -2.88 7.62 6.75
C LYS A 165 -3.31 8.37 8.00
N MET A 166 -2.90 9.63 8.18
CA MET A 166 -3.29 10.46 9.31
C MET A 166 -4.80 10.69 9.34
N LEU A 167 -5.40 11.09 8.23
CA LEU A 167 -6.85 11.30 8.13
C LEU A 167 -7.63 10.00 8.36
N LEU A 168 -7.14 8.89 7.80
CA LEU A 168 -7.75 7.58 8.01
C LEU A 168 -7.68 7.17 9.49
N HIS A 169 -6.57 7.46 10.16
CA HIS A 169 -6.42 7.19 11.57
C HIS A 169 -7.44 7.95 12.42
N GLU A 170 -7.58 9.25 12.19
CA GLU A 170 -8.58 10.08 12.89
C GLU A 170 -9.99 9.57 12.64
N PHE A 171 -10.32 9.25 11.38
CA PHE A 171 -11.62 8.68 11.01
C PHE A 171 -11.87 7.33 11.71
N ASP A 172 -10.94 6.38 11.61
CA ASP A 172 -11.08 5.04 12.19
C ASP A 172 -11.29 5.10 13.71
N CYS A 173 -10.48 5.91 14.40
CA CYS A 173 -10.59 6.07 15.84
C CYS A 173 -11.90 6.76 16.24
N ALA A 174 -12.28 7.85 15.55
CA ALA A 174 -13.54 8.53 15.80
C ALA A 174 -14.74 7.62 15.54
N TRP A 175 -14.68 6.79 14.50
CA TRP A 175 -15.71 5.80 14.19
C TRP A 175 -15.90 4.78 15.32
N ILE A 176 -14.80 4.20 15.81
CA ILE A 176 -14.83 3.26 16.94
C ILE A 176 -15.39 3.92 18.19
N LEU A 177 -14.96 5.14 18.51
CA LEU A 177 -15.43 5.86 19.70
C LEU A 177 -16.93 6.16 19.60
N ALA A 178 -17.41 6.62 18.44
CA ALA A 178 -18.82 6.94 18.23
C ALA A 178 -19.73 5.70 18.32
N HIS A 179 -19.21 4.52 17.97
CA HIS A 179 -19.97 3.28 17.93
C HIS A 179 -19.50 2.25 18.97
N TRP A 180 -18.80 2.69 20.02
CA TRP A 180 -18.17 1.79 20.99
C TRP A 180 -19.10 0.69 21.54
N PRO A 181 -20.38 0.95 21.89
CA PRO A 181 -21.27 -0.09 22.40
C PRO A 181 -21.42 -1.30 21.46
N ALA A 182 -21.35 -1.09 20.14
CA ALA A 182 -21.40 -2.16 19.16
C ALA A 182 -20.11 -3.00 19.17
N TYR A 183 -18.95 -2.34 19.25
CA TYR A 183 -17.65 -3.01 19.36
C TYR A 183 -17.52 -3.79 20.67
N GLU A 184 -18.02 -3.25 21.78
CA GLU A 184 -18.02 -3.90 23.09
C GLU A 184 -18.88 -5.18 23.09
N ALA A 185 -20.07 -5.15 22.48
CA ALA A 185 -20.93 -6.32 22.35
C ALA A 185 -20.31 -7.43 21.47
N VAL A 186 -19.48 -7.07 20.49
CA VAL A 186 -18.69 -8.04 19.71
C VAL A 186 -17.50 -8.55 20.52
N ALA A 187 -16.82 -7.67 21.25
CA ALA A 187 -15.66 -8.02 22.08
C ALA A 187 -15.96 -9.13 23.08
N ALA A 188 -17.07 -9.02 23.83
CA ALA A 188 -17.47 -10.04 24.78
C ALA A 188 -17.60 -11.44 24.13
N ARG A 189 -18.14 -11.50 22.91
CA ARG A 189 -18.31 -12.76 22.17
C ARG A 189 -17.01 -13.29 21.58
N VAL A 190 -16.14 -12.41 21.08
CA VAL A 190 -14.84 -12.81 20.50
C VAL A 190 -13.90 -13.32 21.59
N LEU A 191 -13.78 -12.59 22.70
CA LEU A 191 -12.90 -12.96 23.81
C LEU A 191 -13.34 -14.26 24.50
N ALA A 192 -14.65 -14.46 24.69
CA ALA A 192 -15.17 -15.72 25.23
C ALA A 192 -14.80 -16.93 24.35
N ARG A 193 -14.81 -16.77 23.02
CA ARG A 193 -14.42 -17.84 22.09
C ARG A 193 -12.92 -18.16 22.15
N GLU A 194 -12.07 -17.16 22.29
CA GLU A 194 -10.62 -17.38 22.40
C GLU A 194 -10.23 -18.08 23.71
N GLN A 195 -10.99 -17.87 24.79
CA GLN A 195 -10.80 -18.61 26.04
C GLN A 195 -11.22 -20.08 25.95
N THR A 196 -12.18 -20.42 25.08
CA THR A 196 -12.67 -21.80 24.89
C THR A 196 -11.88 -22.61 23.84
N ASN A 197 -11.14 -21.95 22.95
CA ASN A 197 -10.30 -22.56 21.91
C ASN A 197 -8.92 -21.87 21.90
N PRO A 198 -8.06 -22.16 22.89
CA PRO A 198 -6.71 -21.59 22.98
C PRO A 198 -5.82 -21.99 21.81
#